data_AF-A0ABD5KMJ6-F1
#
_entry.id   AF-A0ABD5KMJ6-F1
#
_cell.length_a   1.000
_cell.length_b   1.000
_cell.length_c   1.000
_cell.angle_alpha   90.00
_cell.angle_beta   90.00
_cell.angle_gamma   90.00
#
_symmetry.space_group_name_H-M   'P 1'
#
loop_
_entity.id
_entity.type
_entity.pdbx_description
1 polymer ?
#
loop_
_entity_poly.entity_id
_entity_poly.type
_entity_poly.pdbx_seq_one_letter_code
_entity_poly.pdbx_strand_id
1 'polypeptide(L)'
;MDNQQCQEKLMKCIQSVHYAIMSYANCLCEEKTETDQEIFFKFGEELSLQLKDLRGLYKGLYGFDPLDGHHPIPTKCQCDHSNSINTTK
;
A
#
# COMPACT_ATOMS: atom_id res chain seq x y z
N MET A 1 -9.22 -14.84 9.48
CA MET A 1 -9.18 -13.69 8.55
C MET A 1 -8.14 -14.04 7.50
N ASP A 2 -8.50 -13.96 6.22
CA ASP A 2 -7.64 -14.41 5.11
C ASP A 2 -6.40 -13.50 4.99
N ASN A 3 -5.23 -14.08 4.67
CA ASN A 3 -3.97 -13.36 4.53
C ASN A 3 -4.06 -12.26 3.47
N GLN A 4 -4.80 -12.54 2.39
CA GLN A 4 -5.07 -11.55 1.34
C GLN A 4 -5.89 -10.36 1.84
N GLN A 5 -6.91 -10.59 2.67
CA GLN A 5 -7.71 -9.51 3.25
C GLN A 5 -6.90 -8.63 4.21
N CYS A 6 -5.97 -9.21 4.96
CA CYS A 6 -5.04 -8.45 5.80
C CYS A 6 -4.10 -7.58 4.95
N GLN A 7 -3.57 -8.15 3.86
CA GLN A 7 -2.69 -7.43 2.94
C GLN A 7 -3.40 -6.21 2.33
N GLU A 8 -4.61 -6.41 1.80
CA GLU A 8 -5.40 -5.34 1.20
C GLU A 8 -5.76 -4.23 2.21
N LYS A 9 -6.10 -4.61 3.46
CA LYS A 9 -6.40 -3.64 4.52
C LYS A 9 -5.19 -2.81 4.90
N LEU A 10 -4.02 -3.44 5.10
CA LEU A 10 -2.79 -2.71 5.39
C LEU A 10 -2.41 -1.78 4.23
N MET A 11 -2.64 -2.23 3.00
CA MET A 11 -2.39 -1.42 1.82
C MET A 11 -3.29 -0.19 1.74
N LYS A 12 -4.58 -0.35 2.05
CA LYS A 12 -5.51 0.79 2.17
C LYS A 12 -5.08 1.76 3.27
N CYS A 13 -4.61 1.27 4.43
CA CYS A 13 -4.08 2.14 5.48
C CYS A 13 -2.89 2.98 5.00
N ILE A 14 -1.92 2.36 4.32
CA ILE A 14 -0.75 3.07 3.76
C ILE A 14 -1.19 4.15 2.76
N GLN A 15 -2.13 3.82 1.86
CA GLN A 15 -2.68 4.78 0.89
C GLN A 15 -3.41 5.95 1.56
N SER A 16 -4.21 5.68 2.61
CA SER A 16 -4.93 6.72 3.34
C SER A 16 -3.99 7.68 4.07
N VAL A 17 -2.94 7.16 4.73
CA VAL A 17 -1.93 8.00 5.40
C VAL A 17 -1.17 8.84 4.39
N HIS A 18 -0.74 8.25 3.27
CA HIS A 18 -0.10 8.99 2.18
C HIS A 18 -1.00 10.11 1.64
N TYR A 19 -2.28 9.84 1.42
CA TYR A 19 -3.23 10.85 0.97
C TYR A 19 -3.36 12.00 1.98
N ALA A 20 -3.45 11.70 3.27
CA ALA A 20 -3.52 12.71 4.32
C ALA A 20 -2.26 13.61 4.33
N ILE A 21 -1.05 13.03 4.22
CA ILE A 21 0.21 13.80 4.12
C ILE A 21 0.15 14.76 2.94
N MET A 22 -0.28 14.29 1.77
CA MET A 22 -0.40 15.13 0.58
C MET A 22 -1.43 16.25 0.78
N SER A 23 -2.57 15.98 1.44
CA SER A 23 -3.55 17.01 1.79
C SER A 23 -2.95 18.08 2.70
N TYR A 24 -2.21 17.68 3.73
CA TYR A 24 -1.52 18.63 4.62
C TYR A 24 -0.48 19.47 3.86
N ALA A 25 0.32 18.86 3.00
CA ALA A 25 1.30 19.56 2.18
C ALA A 25 0.66 20.57 1.22
N ASN A 26 -0.45 20.20 0.58
CA ASN A 26 -1.18 21.10 -0.31
C ASN A 26 -1.76 22.31 0.44
N CYS A 27 -2.16 22.13 1.69
CA CYS A 27 -2.64 23.21 2.54
C CYS A 27 -1.56 24.24 2.89
N LEU A 28 -0.27 23.94 2.75
CA LEU A 28 0.83 24.90 2.99
C LEU A 28 0.97 25.94 1.86
N CYS A 29 0.39 25.68 0.69
CA CYS A 29 0.45 26.60 -0.47
C CYS A 29 -0.58 27.73 -0.40
N GLU A 30 -1.48 27.72 0.58
CA GLU A 30 -2.55 28.71 0.75
C GLU A 30 -2.09 29.86 1.66
N GLU A 31 -2.62 31.08 1.45
CA GLU A 31 -2.40 32.20 2.38
C GLU A 31 -3.01 31.87 3.75
N LYS A 32 -2.15 31.65 4.74
CA LYS A 32 -2.52 31.22 6.09
C LYS A 32 -1.63 31.87 7.14
N THR A 33 -2.08 31.84 8.39
CA THR A 33 -1.25 32.30 9.51
C THR A 33 -0.08 31.33 9.74
N GLU A 34 0.99 31.83 10.34
CA GLU A 34 2.14 31.00 10.74
C GLU A 34 1.69 29.84 11.65
N THR A 35 0.78 30.11 12.60
CA THR A 35 0.19 29.10 13.48
C THR A 35 -0.53 27.99 12.71
N ASP A 36 -1.29 28.34 11.67
CA ASP A 36 -1.99 27.34 10.85
C ASP A 36 -0.99 26.48 10.05
N GLN A 37 0.09 27.09 9.55
CA GLN A 37 1.15 26.37 8.85
C GLN A 37 1.86 25.39 9.79
N GLU A 38 2.19 25.81 11.02
CA GLU A 38 2.80 24.93 12.03
C GLU A 38 1.93 23.70 12.33
N ILE A 39 0.60 23.87 12.38
CA ILE A 39 -0.34 22.76 12.58
C ILE A 39 -0.22 21.74 11.43
N PHE A 40 -0.21 22.19 10.18
CA PHE A 40 -0.09 21.28 9.03
C PHE A 40 1.28 20.61 8.95
N PHE A 41 2.36 21.35 9.27
CA PHE A 41 3.69 20.77 9.34
C PHE A 41 3.78 19.67 10.40
N LYS A 42 3.30 19.95 11.62
CA LYS A 42 3.34 19.00 12.73
C LYS A 42 2.60 17.70 12.41
N PHE A 43 1.35 17.81 11.93
CA PHE A 43 0.56 16.61 11.62
C PHE A 43 1.06 15.89 10.36
N GLY A 44 1.54 16.63 9.36
CA GLY A 44 2.17 16.05 8.18
C GLY A 44 3.44 15.26 8.51
N GLU A 45 4.28 15.78 9.42
CA GLU A 45 5.48 15.10 9.91
C GLU A 45 5.14 13.83 10.69
N GLU A 46 4.18 13.90 11.63
CA GLU A 46 3.75 12.74 12.40
C GLU A 46 3.22 11.62 11.49
N LEU A 47 2.37 11.95 10.52
CA LEU A 47 1.87 10.99 9.55
C LEU A 47 2.98 10.41 8.66
N SER A 48 4.00 11.21 8.33
CA SER A 48 5.15 10.74 7.54
C SER A 48 5.95 9.67 8.28
N LEU A 49 6.10 9.81 9.60
CA LEU A 49 6.71 8.78 10.45
C LEU A 49 5.83 7.52 10.52
N GLN A 50 4.52 7.68 10.71
CA GLN A 50 3.59 6.55 10.70
C GLN A 50 3.59 5.80 9.36
N LEU A 51 3.67 6.52 8.23
CA LEU A 51 3.76 5.92 6.90
C LEU A 51 5.02 5.07 6.75
N LYS A 52 6.16 5.53 7.27
CA LYS A 52 7.42 4.77 7.27
C LYS A 52 7.27 3.45 8.03
N ASP A 53 6.65 3.49 9.21
CA ASP A 53 6.45 2.30 10.04
C ASP A 53 5.47 1.30 9.40
N LEU A 54 4.37 1.79 8.81
CA LEU A 54 3.41 0.96 8.09
C LEU A 54 4.03 0.29 6.85
N ARG A 55 4.86 1.02 6.10
CA ARG A 55 5.62 0.45 4.97
C ARG A 55 6.61 -0.61 5.44
N GLY A 56 7.32 -0.35 6.54
CA GLY A 56 8.22 -1.32 7.18
C GLY A 56 7.49 -2.61 7.57
N LEU A 57 6.30 -2.47 8.19
CA LEU A 57 5.44 -3.60 8.54
C LEU A 57 5.00 -4.38 7.29
N TYR A 58 4.51 -3.68 6.26
CA TYR A 58 4.08 -4.32 5.01
C TYR A 58 5.21 -5.12 4.37
N LYS A 59 6.40 -4.52 4.28
CA LYS A 59 7.59 -5.18 3.74
C LYS A 59 8.00 -6.38 4.58
N GLY A 60 7.95 -6.28 5.90
CA GLY A 60 8.25 -7.40 6.79
C GLY A 60 7.28 -8.58 6.64
N LEU A 61 6.00 -8.31 6.39
CA LEU A 61 4.97 -9.34 6.23
C LEU A 61 4.94 -9.97 4.83
N TYR A 62 5.15 -9.17 3.78
CA TYR A 62 4.91 -9.59 2.40
C TYR A 62 6.16 -9.64 1.52
N GLY A 63 7.31 -9.18 2.02
CA GLY A 63 8.62 -9.36 1.37
C GLY A 63 8.96 -8.32 0.29
N PHE A 64 8.12 -7.30 0.08
CA PHE A 64 8.36 -6.24 -0.90
C PHE A 64 7.86 -4.89 -0.40
N ASP A 65 8.39 -3.79 -0.94
CA ASP A 65 7.87 -2.45 -0.65
C ASP A 65 6.63 -2.18 -1.52
N PRO A 66 5.51 -1.73 -0.94
CA PRO A 66 4.31 -1.48 -1.71
C PRO A 66 4.45 -0.33 -2.73
N LEU A 67 5.50 0.48 -2.65
CA LEU A 67 5.78 1.54 -3.63
C LEU A 67 6.70 1.10 -4.78
N ASP A 68 7.32 -0.08 -4.72
CA ASP A 68 8.23 -0.59 -5.77
C ASP A 68 7.48 -1.02 -7.05
N GLY A 69 6.16 -0.88 -7.10
CA GLY A 69 5.31 -1.30 -8.22
C GLY A 69 4.93 -2.78 -8.14
N HIS A 70 4.12 -3.24 -9.10
CA HIS A 70 3.57 -4.61 -9.11
C HIS A 70 4.69 -5.66 -9.17
N HIS A 71 4.95 -6.31 -8.04
CA HIS A 71 5.46 -7.68 -8.07
C HIS A 71 4.29 -8.57 -8.51
N PRO A 72 4.41 -9.31 -9.62
CA PRO A 72 3.37 -10.25 -10.01
C PRO A 72 3.20 -11.23 -8.85
N ILE A 73 2.01 -11.23 -8.26
CA ILE A 73 1.58 -12.28 -7.34
C ILE A 73 1.81 -13.58 -8.11
N PRO A 74 2.58 -14.56 -7.60
CA PRO A 74 2.69 -15.85 -8.24
C PRO A 74 1.30 -16.49 -8.19
N THR A 75 0.50 -16.28 -9.22
CA THR A 75 -0.68 -17.08 -9.49
C THR A 75 -0.13 -18.48 -9.67
N LYS A 76 -0.31 -19.33 -8.66
CA LYS A 76 -0.09 -20.76 -8.79
C LYS A 76 -0.86 -21.19 -10.04
N CYS A 77 -0.15 -21.52 -11.12
CA CYS A 77 -0.73 -22.14 -12.30
C CYS A 77 -1.49 -23.38 -11.82
N GLN A 78 -2.82 -23.30 -11.85
CA GLN A 78 -3.67 -24.46 -11.64
C GLN A 78 -3.67 -25.25 -12.95
N CYS A 79 -2.90 -26.33 -12.91
CA CYS A 79 -3.17 -27.62 -13.55
C CYS A 79 -3.23 -27.62 -15.09
N ASP A 80 -2.13 -28.07 -15.70
CA ASP A 80 -2.17 -28.78 -16.99
C ASP A 80 -3.12 -29.98 -16.87
N HIS A 81 -4.39 -29.80 -17.23
CA HIS A 81 -5.24 -30.91 -17.61
C HIS A 81 -4.80 -31.42 -18.98
N SER A 82 -3.78 -32.28 -18.95
CA SER A 82 -3.50 -33.23 -20.01
C SER A 82 -4.72 -34.17 -20.13
N ASN A 83 -5.71 -33.82 -20.94
CA ASN A 83 -6.77 -34.75 -21.33
C ASN A 83 -6.34 -35.49 -22.59
N SER A 84 -5.99 -36.77 -22.37
CA SER A 84 -5.79 -37.81 -23.36
C SER A 84 -6.94 -37.86 -24.37
N ILE A 85 -6.62 -37.70 -25.66
CA ILE A 85 -7.50 -38.14 -26.74
C ILE A 85 -7.18 -39.62 -26.99
N ASN A 86 -8.02 -40.50 -26.46
CA ASN A 86 -8.12 -41.88 -26.91
C ASN A 86 -8.92 -41.89 -28.22
N THR A 87 -8.26 -42.09 -29.36
CA THR A 87 -8.92 -42.53 -30.60
C THR A 87 -8.59 -43.99 -30.84
N THR A 88 -9.56 -44.85 -30.51
CA THR A 88 -9.60 -46.26 -30.89
C THR A 88 -9.86 -46.36 -32.40
N LYS A 89 -9.22 -47.36 -33.01
CA LYS A 89 -9.29 -47.77 -34.42
C LYS A 89 -10.70 -47.91 -34.99
#